data_AF-A0A3P7MF49-F1
#
_entry.id   AF-A0A3P7MF49-F1
#
_cell.length_a   1.000
_cell.length_b   1.000
_cell.length_c   1.000
_cell.angle_alpha   90.00
_cell.angle_beta   90.00
_cell.angle_gamma   90.00
#
_symmetry.space_group_name_H-M   'P 1'
#
loop_
_entity.id
_entity.type
_entity.pdbx_description
1 polymer ?
#
loop_
_entity_poly.entity_id
_entity_poly.type
_entity_poly.pdbx_seq_one_letter_code
_entity_poly.pdbx_strand_id
1 'polypeptide(L)'
;GALDRFVQFFLAPQFTESATEREVKHSNNIKSDGWRKLQVERYLSKPGHDYGKFGTGNKKTLMDDAREKGIEPREALLKFHKEWYSSNLMSLCIVGAESLDEMEASLGTLGFDAILNKKVNSKEWNDSPYGEDQLKKRVEVVPIKDSRSLNIRFTIPDLTDEYKSNPAHYILLIRTHLLGHEGKGSLLSELKRLGWVSSLSAGETTLAKGFSAFDIHVDLSIDGLNHADDIVALVFSYIGLLKRTGAEAWVQE
;
A
#
# COMPACT_ATOMS: atom_id res chain seq x y z
N GLY A 1 30.56 -12.56 -7.04
CA GLY A 1 29.50 -13.47 -7.55
C GLY A 1 28.16 -13.12 -6.92
N ALA A 2 27.04 -13.32 -7.61
CA ALA A 2 25.68 -12.85 -7.25
C ALA A 2 25.56 -11.34 -6.93
N LEU A 3 26.08 -10.88 -5.79
CA LEU A 3 26.17 -9.46 -5.39
C LEU A 3 26.86 -8.60 -6.45
N ASP A 4 27.96 -9.10 -7.02
CA ASP A 4 28.69 -8.44 -8.12
C ASP A 4 27.86 -8.26 -9.40
N ARG A 5 26.88 -9.14 -9.66
CA ARG A 5 25.94 -8.97 -10.79
C ARG A 5 24.78 -8.04 -10.40
N PHE A 6 24.38 -8.09 -9.14
CA PHE A 6 23.29 -7.30 -8.59
C PHE A 6 23.62 -5.81 -8.57
N VAL A 7 24.82 -5.43 -8.14
CA VAL A 7 25.26 -4.02 -8.11
C VAL A 7 25.22 -3.36 -9.49
N GLN A 8 25.47 -4.12 -10.56
CA GLN A 8 25.44 -3.62 -11.94
C GLN A 8 24.05 -3.11 -12.36
N PHE A 9 22.98 -3.57 -11.71
CA PHE A 9 21.63 -3.07 -11.97
C PHE A 9 21.45 -1.60 -11.58
N PHE A 10 22.25 -1.11 -10.62
CA PHE A 10 22.20 0.26 -10.12
C PHE A 10 23.30 1.14 -10.73
N LEU A 11 24.38 0.53 -11.23
CA LEU A 11 25.50 1.26 -11.85
C LEU A 11 25.24 1.55 -13.33
N ALA A 12 25.03 0.50 -14.13
CA ALA A 12 25.00 0.61 -15.59
C ALA A 12 24.02 -0.39 -16.22
N PRO A 13 22.70 -0.24 -15.98
CA PRO A 13 21.71 -1.06 -16.65
C PRO A 13 21.73 -0.80 -18.17
N GLN A 14 21.87 -1.86 -18.96
CA GLN A 14 22.00 -1.74 -20.41
C GLN A 14 20.70 -1.31 -21.10
N PHE A 15 19.53 -1.65 -20.52
CA PHE A 15 18.19 -1.43 -21.08
C PHE A 15 18.16 -1.62 -22.60
N THR A 16 18.55 -2.81 -23.08
CA THR A 16 18.58 -3.09 -24.51
C THR A 16 17.17 -3.06 -25.07
N GLU A 17 17.00 -2.48 -26.25
CA GLU A 17 15.69 -2.28 -26.88
C GLU A 17 14.92 -3.60 -27.03
N SER A 18 15.61 -4.67 -27.44
CA SER A 18 15.03 -6.02 -27.56
C SER A 18 14.62 -6.66 -26.24
N ALA A 19 15.25 -6.29 -25.11
CA ALA A 19 14.83 -6.75 -23.79
C ALA A 19 13.59 -5.95 -23.33
N THR A 20 13.61 -4.63 -23.48
CA THR A 20 12.51 -3.75 -23.09
C THR A 20 11.19 -4.14 -23.77
N GLU A 21 11.19 -4.47 -25.06
CA GLU A 21 9.96 -4.89 -25.76
C GLU A 21 9.45 -6.27 -25.33
N ARG A 22 10.33 -7.18 -24.91
CA ARG A 22 9.94 -8.52 -24.46
C ARG A 22 9.34 -8.50 -23.06
N GLU A 23 9.92 -7.74 -22.14
CA GLU A 23 9.50 -7.67 -20.73
C GLU A 23 8.11 -7.04 -20.54
N VAL A 24 7.69 -6.13 -21.43
CA VAL A 24 6.40 -5.42 -21.35
C VAL A 24 5.18 -6.34 -21.50
N LYS A 25 5.34 -7.58 -21.97
CA LYS A 25 4.22 -8.51 -22.20
C LYS A 25 3.70 -9.23 -20.94
N HIS A 26 4.33 -9.12 -19.78
CA HIS A 26 4.15 -10.09 -18.69
C HIS A 26 3.13 -9.75 -17.57
N SER A 27 2.29 -8.71 -17.64
CA SER A 27 1.41 -8.39 -16.49
C SER A 27 0.06 -9.14 -16.51
N ASN A 28 -0.04 -10.26 -15.80
CA ASN A 28 -1.28 -11.07 -15.68
C ASN A 28 -2.21 -10.70 -14.49
N ASN A 29 -2.11 -9.47 -13.97
CA ASN A 29 -2.83 -9.07 -12.75
C ASN A 29 -4.33 -8.76 -12.94
N ILE A 30 -4.84 -8.78 -14.18
CA ILE A 30 -6.21 -8.38 -14.54
C ILE A 30 -7.28 -9.23 -13.82
N LYS A 31 -6.98 -10.51 -13.54
CA LYS A 31 -7.92 -11.44 -12.90
C LYS A 31 -7.88 -11.43 -11.38
N SER A 32 -7.00 -10.65 -10.77
CA SER A 32 -6.90 -10.58 -9.31
C SER A 32 -7.84 -9.52 -8.76
N ASP A 33 -8.81 -9.93 -7.95
CA ASP A 33 -9.75 -9.02 -7.31
C ASP A 33 -9.07 -7.96 -6.44
N GLY A 34 -7.93 -8.30 -5.80
CA GLY A 34 -7.15 -7.33 -5.03
C GLY A 34 -6.61 -6.19 -5.89
N TRP A 35 -6.00 -6.51 -7.04
CA TRP A 35 -5.50 -5.51 -7.99
C TRP A 35 -6.62 -4.69 -8.62
N ARG A 36 -7.78 -5.32 -8.88
CA ARG A 36 -8.98 -4.63 -9.40
C ARG A 36 -9.53 -3.62 -8.40
N LYS A 37 -9.71 -4.02 -7.13
CA LYS A 37 -10.17 -3.14 -6.05
C LYS A 37 -9.21 -1.97 -5.85
N LEU A 38 -7.90 -2.24 -5.77
CA LEU A 38 -6.88 -1.19 -5.66
C LEU A 38 -6.95 -0.18 -6.81
N GLN A 39 -7.14 -0.65 -8.05
CA GLN A 39 -7.21 0.26 -9.20
C GLN A 39 -8.52 1.08 -9.22
N VAL A 40 -9.63 0.52 -8.76
CA VAL A 40 -10.90 1.25 -8.58
C VAL A 40 -10.72 2.35 -7.52
N GLU A 41 -10.11 2.03 -6.38
CA GLU A 41 -9.80 3.00 -5.32
C GLU A 41 -8.93 4.14 -5.83
N ARG A 42 -7.88 3.83 -6.60
CA ARG A 42 -7.02 4.84 -7.23
C ARG A 42 -7.78 5.71 -8.21
N TYR A 43 -8.66 5.13 -9.03
CA TYR A 43 -9.47 5.88 -9.98
C TYR A 43 -10.44 6.87 -9.31
N LEU A 44 -10.90 6.54 -8.10
CA LEU A 44 -11.80 7.40 -7.31
C LEU A 44 -11.07 8.53 -6.55
N SER A 45 -9.74 8.56 -6.59
CA SER A 45 -8.95 9.66 -6.01
C SER A 45 -9.09 10.97 -6.81
N LYS A 46 -8.64 12.08 -6.23
CA LYS A 46 -8.66 13.41 -6.86
C LYS A 46 -8.01 13.35 -8.27
N PRO A 47 -8.67 13.88 -9.32
CA PRO A 47 -8.06 14.03 -10.63
C PRO A 47 -6.75 14.82 -10.54
N GLY A 48 -5.67 14.28 -11.10
CA GLY A 48 -4.34 14.91 -11.09
C GLY A 48 -3.45 14.51 -9.90
N HIS A 49 -3.97 13.83 -8.88
CA HIS A 49 -3.13 13.32 -7.80
C HIS A 49 -2.35 12.08 -8.25
N ASP A 50 -1.07 11.96 -7.84
CA ASP A 50 -0.20 10.85 -8.26
C ASP A 50 -0.70 9.48 -7.83
N TYR A 51 -1.44 9.41 -6.73
CA TYR A 51 -2.06 8.18 -6.22
C TYR A 51 -3.00 7.52 -7.26
N GLY A 52 -3.65 8.33 -8.12
CA GLY A 52 -4.54 7.82 -9.16
C GLY A 52 -3.82 7.15 -10.33
N LYS A 53 -2.49 7.19 -10.39
CA LYS A 53 -1.71 6.63 -11.50
C LYS A 53 -1.78 5.11 -11.54
N PHE A 54 -1.80 4.57 -12.75
CA PHE A 54 -1.70 3.13 -12.97
C PHE A 54 -0.25 2.66 -12.85
N GLY A 55 0.13 2.22 -11.65
CA GLY A 55 1.52 1.86 -11.32
C GLY A 55 2.05 0.58 -11.99
N THR A 56 1.17 -0.36 -12.40
CA THR A 56 1.63 -1.62 -13.03
C THR A 56 2.13 -1.39 -14.45
N GLY A 57 1.50 -0.47 -15.19
CA GLY A 57 1.73 -0.32 -16.62
C GLY A 57 1.22 -1.52 -17.44
N ASN A 58 1.10 -1.33 -18.74
CA ASN A 58 0.81 -2.37 -19.72
C ASN A 58 1.44 -1.99 -21.07
N LYS A 59 1.31 -2.88 -22.08
CA LYS A 59 1.82 -2.60 -23.43
C LYS A 59 1.31 -1.27 -24.00
N LYS A 60 0.04 -0.96 -23.81
CA LYS A 60 -0.54 0.29 -24.28
C LYS A 60 0.13 1.50 -23.64
N THR A 61 0.27 1.54 -22.31
CA THR A 61 0.85 2.69 -21.60
C THR A 61 2.36 2.82 -21.80
N LEU A 62 3.08 1.70 -21.90
CA LEU A 62 4.55 1.67 -21.92
C LEU A 62 5.14 1.72 -23.34
N MET A 63 4.37 1.32 -24.37
CA MET A 63 4.83 1.28 -25.76
C MET A 63 3.97 2.17 -26.64
N ASP A 64 2.69 1.83 -26.80
CA ASP A 64 1.84 2.44 -27.83
C ASP A 64 1.59 3.95 -27.53
N ASP A 65 1.02 4.26 -26.36
CA ASP A 65 0.72 5.64 -25.93
C ASP A 65 2.00 6.48 -25.73
N ALA A 66 3.13 5.84 -25.37
CA ALA A 66 4.41 6.50 -25.17
C ALA A 66 5.00 6.95 -26.53
N ARG A 67 5.02 6.03 -27.50
CA ARG A 67 5.49 6.30 -28.87
C ARG A 67 4.60 7.30 -29.59
N GLU A 68 3.28 7.25 -29.40
CA GLU A 68 2.35 8.26 -29.93
C GLU A 68 2.67 9.68 -29.42
N LYS A 69 3.19 9.80 -28.19
CA LYS A 69 3.63 11.07 -27.59
C LYS A 69 5.07 11.43 -27.93
N GLY A 70 5.74 10.66 -28.79
CA GLY A 70 7.15 10.85 -29.15
C GLY A 70 8.13 10.54 -28.01
N ILE A 71 7.72 9.74 -27.03
CA ILE A 71 8.57 9.33 -25.91
C ILE A 71 9.13 7.95 -26.20
N GLU A 72 10.44 7.86 -26.43
CA GLU A 72 11.12 6.57 -26.57
C GLU A 72 11.28 5.88 -25.20
N PRO A 73 10.69 4.67 -25.00
CA PRO A 73 10.67 4.03 -23.68
C PRO A 73 12.06 3.77 -23.10
N ARG A 74 13.04 3.43 -23.94
CA ARG A 74 14.43 3.21 -23.52
C ARG A 74 15.07 4.48 -22.97
N GLU A 75 14.88 5.61 -23.64
CA GLU A 75 15.41 6.90 -23.18
C GLU A 75 14.72 7.35 -21.89
N ALA A 76 13.41 7.13 -21.78
CA ALA A 76 12.66 7.40 -20.57
C ALA A 76 13.17 6.57 -19.37
N LEU A 77 13.48 5.28 -19.57
CA LEU A 77 14.09 4.42 -18.54
C LEU A 77 15.47 4.92 -18.12
N LEU A 78 16.34 5.27 -19.08
CA LEU A 78 17.67 5.82 -18.79
C LEU A 78 17.59 7.15 -18.05
N LYS A 79 16.64 8.01 -18.43
CA LYS A 79 16.38 9.28 -17.74
C LYS A 79 15.89 9.03 -16.31
N PHE A 80 14.94 8.12 -16.12
CA PHE A 80 14.42 7.78 -14.80
C PHE A 80 15.51 7.20 -13.89
N HIS A 81 16.33 6.28 -14.39
CA HIS A 81 17.49 5.75 -13.67
C HIS A 81 18.49 6.86 -13.32
N LYS A 82 18.80 7.73 -14.29
CA LYS A 82 19.72 8.85 -14.07
C LYS A 82 19.17 9.84 -13.03
N GLU A 83 17.87 10.05 -12.95
CA GLU A 83 17.26 11.00 -12.02
C GLU A 83 17.05 10.43 -10.62
N TRP A 84 16.48 9.23 -10.50
CA TRP A 84 15.99 8.69 -9.22
C TRP A 84 16.89 7.65 -8.55
N TYR A 85 17.72 6.91 -9.30
CA TYR A 85 18.63 5.92 -8.71
C TYR A 85 19.83 6.62 -8.09
N SER A 86 19.67 7.10 -6.86
CA SER A 86 20.69 7.81 -6.08
C SER A 86 20.99 7.04 -4.81
N SER A 87 22.26 6.94 -4.40
CA SER A 87 22.65 6.19 -3.20
C SER A 87 22.02 6.71 -1.91
N ASN A 88 21.66 8.00 -1.82
CA ASN A 88 20.99 8.56 -0.65
C ASN A 88 19.54 8.08 -0.43
N LEU A 89 18.93 7.45 -1.44
CA LEU A 89 17.59 6.86 -1.37
C LEU A 89 17.62 5.33 -1.31
N MET A 90 18.81 4.72 -1.25
CA MET A 90 18.99 3.27 -1.26
C MET A 90 19.26 2.74 0.14
N SER A 91 18.80 1.53 0.42
CA SER A 91 19.14 0.77 1.61
C SER A 91 19.43 -0.66 1.20
N LEU A 92 20.53 -1.22 1.71
CA LEU A 92 21.02 -2.55 1.37
C LEU A 92 21.01 -3.44 2.61
N CYS A 93 20.44 -4.62 2.49
CA CYS A 93 20.49 -5.67 3.51
C CYS A 93 21.11 -6.92 2.89
N ILE A 94 22.15 -7.45 3.52
CA ILE A 94 22.82 -8.69 3.12
C ILE A 94 22.65 -9.69 4.24
N VAL A 95 22.31 -10.92 3.87
CA VAL A 95 22.21 -12.05 4.79
C VAL A 95 23.14 -13.13 4.25
N GLY A 96 24.16 -13.48 5.04
CA GLY A 96 25.20 -14.43 4.70
C GLY A 96 25.58 -15.28 5.90
N ALA A 97 26.35 -16.34 5.65
CA ALA A 97 26.93 -17.18 6.70
C ALA A 97 28.31 -16.66 7.16
N GLU A 98 28.87 -15.72 6.40
CA GLU A 98 30.12 -15.03 6.65
C GLU A 98 30.05 -14.16 7.92
N SER A 99 31.22 -13.78 8.43
CA SER A 99 31.31 -12.81 9.53
C SER A 99 30.95 -11.39 9.07
N LEU A 100 30.62 -10.51 10.01
CA LEU A 100 30.31 -9.11 9.71
C LEU A 100 31.48 -8.40 9.01
N ASP A 101 32.71 -8.66 9.46
CA ASP A 101 33.93 -8.09 8.89
C ASP A 101 34.14 -8.53 7.43
N GLU A 102 33.89 -9.81 7.13
CA GLU A 102 33.97 -10.35 5.76
C GLU A 102 32.89 -9.75 4.84
N MET A 103 31.67 -9.55 5.35
CA MET A 103 30.58 -8.93 4.60
C MET A 103 30.87 -7.45 4.30
N GLU A 104 31.39 -6.71 5.28
CA GLU A 104 31.76 -5.30 5.09
C GLU A 104 32.93 -5.16 4.10
N ALA A 105 33.97 -5.99 4.23
CA ALA A 105 35.09 -6.00 3.29
C ALA A 105 34.61 -6.33 1.86
N SER A 106 33.69 -7.28 1.72
CA SER A 106 33.12 -7.64 0.43
C SER A 106 32.40 -6.46 -0.21
N LEU A 107 31.59 -5.70 0.54
CA LEU A 107 30.89 -4.51 0.03
C LEU A 107 31.83 -3.47 -0.60
N GLY A 108 32.97 -3.21 0.04
CA GLY A 108 33.97 -2.26 -0.47
C GLY A 108 34.63 -2.68 -1.78
N THR A 109 34.61 -3.98 -2.11
CA THR A 109 35.18 -4.51 -3.37
C THR A 109 34.17 -4.63 -4.49
N LEU A 110 32.87 -4.61 -4.18
CA LEU A 110 31.80 -4.90 -5.11
C LEU A 110 31.26 -3.64 -5.83
N GLY A 111 31.81 -2.46 -5.58
CA GLY A 111 31.44 -1.25 -6.32
C GLY A 111 30.12 -0.59 -5.87
N PHE A 112 29.63 -0.91 -4.66
CA PHE A 112 28.48 -0.20 -4.08
C PHE A 112 28.80 1.27 -3.78
N ASP A 113 30.08 1.57 -3.51
CA ASP A 113 30.63 2.91 -3.35
C ASP A 113 30.60 3.74 -4.65
N ALA A 114 30.61 3.07 -5.81
CA ALA A 114 30.51 3.74 -7.11
C ALA A 114 29.10 4.27 -7.44
N ILE A 115 28.08 3.94 -6.63
CA ILE A 115 26.72 4.45 -6.82
C ILE A 115 26.66 5.93 -6.43
N LEU A 116 26.48 6.78 -7.45
CA LEU A 116 26.47 8.24 -7.29
C LEU A 116 25.39 8.70 -6.32
N ASN A 117 25.80 9.52 -5.35
CA ASN A 117 24.89 10.29 -4.51
C ASN A 117 24.49 11.58 -5.25
N LYS A 118 23.30 11.57 -5.82
CA LYS A 118 22.70 12.69 -6.56
C LYS A 118 21.95 13.66 -5.65
N LYS A 119 21.92 13.41 -4.33
CA LYS A 119 21.21 14.22 -3.31
C LYS A 119 19.74 14.46 -3.68
N VAL A 120 19.07 13.40 -4.10
CA VAL A 120 17.66 13.46 -4.51
C VAL A 120 16.79 13.55 -3.26
N ASN A 121 15.89 14.51 -3.22
CA ASN A 121 14.89 14.58 -2.14
C ASN A 121 13.78 13.57 -2.40
N SER A 122 13.46 12.77 -1.38
CA SER A 122 12.31 11.87 -1.45
C SER A 122 11.04 12.70 -1.64
N LYS A 123 10.13 12.21 -2.48
CA LYS A 123 8.86 12.90 -2.73
C LYS A 123 7.92 12.67 -1.56
N GLU A 124 7.38 13.76 -1.04
CA GLU A 124 6.38 13.78 0.02
C GLU A 124 5.09 14.39 -0.52
N TRP A 125 3.96 13.80 -0.15
CA TRP A 125 2.64 14.28 -0.51
C TRP A 125 1.96 14.88 0.70
N ASN A 126 1.90 16.21 0.74
CA ASN A 126 1.23 16.94 1.83
C ASN A 126 -0.31 16.92 1.69
N ASP A 127 -0.82 16.62 0.50
CA ASP A 127 -2.25 16.58 0.22
C ASP A 127 -2.78 15.15 0.23
N SER A 128 -3.93 14.94 0.88
CA SER A 128 -4.64 13.67 0.80
C SER A 128 -5.19 13.43 -0.62
N PRO A 129 -5.08 12.19 -1.15
CA PRO A 129 -5.65 11.81 -2.43
C PRO A 129 -7.19 11.87 -2.46
N TYR A 130 -7.85 11.97 -1.30
CA TYR A 130 -9.30 12.08 -1.20
C TYR A 130 -9.69 13.46 -0.64
N GLY A 131 -10.52 14.19 -1.38
CA GLY A 131 -11.08 15.48 -0.96
C GLY A 131 -12.53 15.33 -0.53
N GLU A 132 -13.20 16.44 -0.21
CA GLU A 132 -14.60 16.42 0.24
C GLU A 132 -15.54 15.72 -0.75
N ASP A 133 -15.29 15.89 -2.06
CA ASP A 133 -16.07 15.28 -3.14
C ASP A 133 -15.84 13.77 -3.27
N GLN A 134 -14.69 13.27 -2.83
CA GLN A 134 -14.33 11.84 -2.89
C GLN A 134 -14.72 11.08 -1.62
N LEU A 135 -15.04 11.79 -0.53
CA LEU A 135 -15.51 11.20 0.72
C LEU A 135 -17.02 10.91 0.66
N LYS A 136 -17.50 10.09 1.61
CA LYS A 136 -18.92 9.70 1.74
C LYS A 136 -19.49 9.02 0.49
N LYS A 137 -18.66 8.26 -0.22
CA LYS A 137 -19.06 7.48 -1.39
C LYS A 137 -19.25 6.02 -1.00
N ARG A 138 -20.30 5.40 -1.56
CA ARG A 138 -20.50 3.95 -1.57
C ARG A 138 -20.09 3.43 -2.94
N VAL A 139 -19.26 2.40 -2.95
CA VAL A 139 -18.72 1.81 -4.18
C VAL A 139 -19.06 0.33 -4.17
N GLU A 140 -19.79 -0.11 -5.18
CA GLU A 140 -20.15 -1.51 -5.34
C GLU A 140 -19.28 -2.11 -6.45
N VAL A 141 -18.52 -3.15 -6.11
CA VAL A 141 -17.58 -3.81 -7.01
C VAL A 141 -18.01 -5.25 -7.21
N VAL A 142 -18.19 -5.65 -8.45
CA VAL A 142 -18.45 -7.06 -8.81
C VAL A 142 -17.12 -7.82 -8.83
N PRO A 143 -16.90 -8.77 -7.90
CA PRO A 143 -15.68 -9.57 -7.87
C PRO A 143 -15.71 -10.65 -8.96
N ILE A 144 -14.53 -11.18 -9.30
CA ILE A 144 -14.38 -12.33 -10.19
C ILE A 144 -14.60 -13.62 -9.40
N LYS A 145 -14.05 -13.70 -8.19
CA LYS A 145 -14.30 -14.82 -7.27
C LYS A 145 -15.65 -14.66 -6.57
N ASP A 146 -16.29 -15.77 -6.21
CA ASP A 146 -17.43 -15.76 -5.30
C ASP A 146 -16.97 -15.38 -3.89
N SER A 147 -16.86 -14.08 -3.65
CA SER A 147 -16.40 -13.48 -2.40
C SER A 147 -17.28 -12.29 -2.07
N ARG A 148 -17.54 -12.10 -0.77
CA ARG A 148 -18.41 -11.04 -0.27
C ARG A 148 -17.65 -10.36 0.84
N SER A 149 -17.28 -9.11 0.61
CA SER A 149 -16.46 -8.35 1.55
C SER A 149 -16.93 -6.91 1.59
N LEU A 150 -17.04 -6.35 2.78
CA LEU A 150 -17.21 -4.92 3.01
C LEU A 150 -15.87 -4.32 3.41
N ASN A 151 -15.51 -3.19 2.81
CA ASN A 151 -14.37 -2.39 3.23
C ASN A 151 -14.83 -0.97 3.57
N ILE A 152 -14.54 -0.53 4.79
CA ILE A 152 -14.81 0.83 5.27
C ILE A 152 -13.46 1.50 5.45
N ARG A 153 -13.21 2.54 4.65
CA ARG A 153 -11.94 3.27 4.63
C ARG A 153 -12.09 4.65 5.23
N PHE A 154 -11.16 5.01 6.12
CA PHE A 154 -10.96 6.35 6.63
C PHE A 154 -9.60 6.87 6.19
N THR A 155 -9.51 8.14 5.81
CA THR A 155 -8.25 8.78 5.46
C THR A 155 -7.62 9.38 6.71
N ILE A 156 -6.34 9.10 6.94
CA ILE A 156 -5.60 9.58 8.11
C ILE A 156 -4.25 10.18 7.66
N PRO A 157 -3.67 11.11 8.44
CA PRO A 157 -2.31 11.59 8.15
C PRO A 157 -1.31 10.43 8.26
N ASP A 158 -0.13 10.60 7.65
CA ASP A 158 0.98 9.66 7.81
C ASP A 158 1.51 9.70 9.24
N LEU A 159 1.47 8.56 9.93
CA LEU A 159 1.90 8.41 11.33
C LEU A 159 3.26 7.70 11.43
N THR A 160 3.96 7.48 10.31
CA THR A 160 5.22 6.72 10.27
C THR A 160 6.31 7.35 11.16
N ASP A 161 6.41 8.69 11.20
CA ASP A 161 7.41 9.39 12.01
C ASP A 161 7.15 9.22 13.52
N GLU A 162 5.91 8.91 13.89
CA GLU A 162 5.51 8.76 15.26
C GLU A 162 5.56 7.30 15.76
N TYR A 163 6.25 6.41 15.04
CA TYR A 163 6.28 4.97 15.33
C TYR A 163 6.61 4.60 16.80
N LYS A 164 7.42 5.41 17.50
CA LYS A 164 7.78 5.19 18.91
C LYS A 164 6.65 5.53 19.88
N SER A 165 5.93 6.59 19.58
CA SER A 165 4.84 7.09 20.41
C SER A 165 3.49 6.48 20.02
N ASN A 166 3.41 5.84 18.84
CA ASN A 166 2.20 5.28 18.23
C ASN A 166 0.96 6.17 18.49
N PRO A 167 0.98 7.47 18.14
CA PRO A 167 0.12 8.48 18.74
C PRO A 167 -1.27 8.52 18.20
N ALA A 168 -1.65 7.62 17.31
CA ALA A 168 -3.05 7.38 17.13
C ALA A 168 -3.55 6.46 18.24
N HIS A 169 -3.55 6.95 19.48
CA HIS A 169 -4.18 6.34 20.63
C HIS A 169 -5.59 5.83 20.29
N TYR A 170 -6.33 6.59 19.47
CA TYR A 170 -7.62 6.17 18.93
C TYR A 170 -7.52 5.04 17.89
N ILE A 171 -6.54 5.06 16.98
CA ILE A 171 -6.34 3.98 15.99
C ILE A 171 -5.83 2.70 16.67
N LEU A 172 -4.93 2.80 17.64
CA LEU A 172 -4.49 1.69 18.46
C LEU A 172 -5.65 1.10 19.27
N LEU A 173 -6.48 1.94 19.90
CA LEU A 173 -7.71 1.47 20.56
C LEU A 173 -8.67 0.79 19.59
N ILE A 174 -8.92 1.38 18.42
CA ILE A 174 -9.75 0.76 17.39
C ILE A 174 -9.13 -0.55 16.94
N ARG A 175 -7.81 -0.63 16.70
CA ARG A 175 -7.13 -1.88 16.33
C ARG A 175 -7.29 -2.92 17.43
N THR A 176 -6.95 -2.62 18.67
CA THR A 176 -7.02 -3.57 19.77
C THR A 176 -8.45 -4.06 20.02
N HIS A 177 -9.45 -3.17 19.93
CA HIS A 177 -10.85 -3.54 20.18
C HIS A 177 -11.59 -4.14 18.98
N LEU A 178 -11.26 -3.75 17.73
CA LEU A 178 -11.89 -4.31 16.53
C LEU A 178 -11.17 -5.58 16.03
N LEU A 179 -9.82 -5.63 16.03
CA LEU A 179 -9.07 -6.82 15.62
C LEU A 179 -8.87 -7.83 16.75
N GLY A 180 -8.56 -7.33 17.96
CA GLY A 180 -8.03 -8.17 19.03
C GLY A 180 -9.10 -8.74 19.96
N HIS A 181 -10.26 -8.08 20.04
CA HIS A 181 -11.33 -8.51 20.92
C HIS A 181 -12.31 -9.45 20.19
N GLU A 182 -12.08 -10.76 20.29
CA GLU A 182 -13.05 -11.78 19.88
C GLU A 182 -13.94 -12.26 21.06
N GLY A 183 -13.82 -11.60 22.22
CA GLY A 183 -14.54 -11.95 23.44
C GLY A 183 -16.04 -11.64 23.40
N LYS A 184 -16.76 -12.10 24.42
CA LYS A 184 -18.19 -11.79 24.61
C LYS A 184 -18.38 -10.28 24.75
N GLY A 185 -19.25 -9.69 23.92
CA GLY A 185 -19.48 -8.24 23.87
C GLY A 185 -18.65 -7.50 22.83
N SER A 186 -17.78 -8.19 22.09
CA SER A 186 -17.11 -7.62 20.92
C SER A 186 -18.07 -7.40 19.75
N LEU A 187 -17.70 -6.44 18.89
CA LEU A 187 -18.39 -6.20 17.62
C LEU A 187 -18.40 -7.48 16.74
N LEU A 188 -17.26 -8.18 16.66
CA LEU A 188 -17.16 -9.42 15.89
C LEU A 188 -18.06 -10.53 16.47
N SER A 189 -18.13 -10.67 17.80
CA SER A 189 -18.98 -11.67 18.45
C SER A 189 -20.46 -11.43 18.16
N GLU A 190 -20.92 -10.18 18.21
CA GLU A 190 -22.32 -9.84 17.91
C GLU A 190 -22.65 -10.04 16.43
N LEU A 191 -21.78 -9.59 15.53
CA LEU A 191 -21.96 -9.78 14.09
C LEU A 191 -21.91 -11.27 13.68
N LYS A 192 -21.07 -12.09 14.34
CA LYS A 192 -21.05 -13.55 14.19
C LYS A 192 -22.32 -14.20 14.75
N ARG A 193 -22.83 -13.74 15.90
CA ARG A 193 -24.07 -14.24 16.53
C ARG A 193 -25.29 -14.03 15.62
N LEU A 194 -25.33 -12.92 14.89
CA LEU A 194 -26.36 -12.62 13.89
C LEU A 194 -26.17 -13.38 12.58
N GLY A 195 -25.04 -14.07 12.38
CA GLY A 195 -24.73 -14.80 11.17
C GLY A 195 -24.36 -13.92 9.98
N TRP A 196 -24.03 -12.65 10.21
CA TRP A 196 -23.76 -11.67 9.14
C TRP A 196 -22.31 -11.68 8.66
N VAL A 197 -21.35 -11.97 9.53
CA VAL A 197 -19.92 -11.86 9.20
C VAL A 197 -19.13 -13.11 9.62
N SER A 198 -18.08 -13.40 8.87
CA SER A 198 -17.14 -14.49 9.15
C SER A 198 -15.89 -13.99 9.86
N SER A 199 -15.35 -12.86 9.39
CA SER A 199 -14.14 -12.23 9.92
C SER A 199 -14.29 -10.71 9.92
N LEU A 200 -13.58 -10.05 10.83
CA LEU A 200 -13.45 -8.59 10.86
C LEU A 200 -12.00 -8.27 11.15
N SER A 201 -11.43 -7.39 10.36
CA SER A 201 -10.09 -6.86 10.57
C SER A 201 -10.04 -5.36 10.36
N ALA A 202 -9.19 -4.65 11.08
CA ALA A 202 -9.07 -3.21 11.02
C ALA A 202 -7.60 -2.79 11.12
N GLY A 203 -7.06 -2.08 10.13
CA GLY A 203 -5.63 -1.78 10.12
C GLY A 203 -5.30 -0.45 9.46
N GLU A 204 -4.17 0.11 9.87
CA GLU A 204 -3.54 1.18 9.10
C GLU A 204 -2.84 0.59 7.88
N THR A 205 -3.02 1.26 6.75
CA THR A 205 -2.29 1.04 5.51
C THR A 205 -1.58 2.33 5.12
N THR A 206 -0.26 2.35 5.18
CA THR A 206 0.55 3.45 4.65
C THR A 206 0.50 3.41 3.13
N LEU A 207 -0.01 4.48 2.51
CA LEU A 207 -0.19 4.53 1.06
C LEU A 207 1.01 5.19 0.38
N ALA A 208 1.45 6.33 0.90
CA ALA A 208 2.68 7.00 0.50
C ALA A 208 3.13 7.95 1.63
N LYS A 209 4.37 8.46 1.53
CA LYS A 209 4.87 9.41 2.52
C LYS A 209 4.01 10.68 2.52
N GLY A 210 3.38 10.95 3.66
CA GLY A 210 2.48 12.08 3.88
C GLY A 210 0.97 11.74 3.94
N PHE A 211 0.54 10.53 3.54
CA PHE A 211 -0.84 10.08 3.80
C PHE A 211 -0.98 8.57 4.03
N SER A 212 -1.84 8.22 4.97
CA SER A 212 -2.22 6.84 5.31
C SER A 212 -3.73 6.65 5.21
N ALA A 213 -4.17 5.39 5.26
CA ALA A 213 -5.58 5.03 5.36
C ALA A 213 -5.79 4.07 6.54
N PHE A 214 -6.95 4.13 7.16
CA PHE A 214 -7.42 3.14 8.11
C PHE A 214 -8.57 2.35 7.50
N ASP A 215 -8.35 1.06 7.31
CA ASP A 215 -9.25 0.16 6.60
C ASP A 215 -9.86 -0.84 7.58
N ILE A 216 -11.19 -0.89 7.64
CA ILE A 216 -11.95 -1.95 8.30
C ILE A 216 -12.45 -2.90 7.22
N HIS A 217 -11.93 -4.13 7.22
CA HIS A 217 -12.33 -5.20 6.33
C HIS A 217 -13.24 -6.18 7.05
N VAL A 218 -14.36 -6.53 6.42
CA VAL A 218 -15.36 -7.46 6.97
C VAL A 218 -15.70 -8.48 5.91
N ASP A 219 -15.49 -9.76 6.21
CA ASP A 219 -15.94 -10.85 5.36
C ASP A 219 -17.40 -11.15 5.65
N LEU A 220 -18.24 -11.07 4.63
CA LEU A 220 -19.69 -11.16 4.75
C LEU A 220 -20.21 -12.56 4.43
N SER A 221 -21.26 -12.97 5.14
CA SER A 221 -22.09 -14.11 4.73
C SER A 221 -23.05 -13.71 3.61
N ILE A 222 -23.85 -14.67 3.10
CA ILE A 222 -24.91 -14.38 2.12
C ILE A 222 -25.93 -13.40 2.73
N ASP A 223 -26.35 -13.65 3.97
CA ASP A 223 -27.30 -12.78 4.68
C ASP A 223 -26.66 -11.44 5.04
N GLY A 224 -25.38 -11.44 5.44
CA GLY A 224 -24.63 -10.22 5.76
C GLY A 224 -24.54 -9.23 4.61
N LEU A 225 -24.63 -9.69 3.36
CA LEU A 225 -24.68 -8.79 2.19
C LEU A 225 -25.95 -7.94 2.17
N ASN A 226 -27.09 -8.49 2.58
CA ASN A 226 -28.37 -7.76 2.66
C ASN A 226 -28.41 -6.80 3.85
N HIS A 227 -27.55 -7.02 4.85
CA HIS A 227 -27.43 -6.23 6.08
C HIS A 227 -26.20 -5.33 6.08
N ALA A 228 -25.62 -5.00 4.91
CA ALA A 228 -24.41 -4.20 4.82
C ALA A 228 -24.56 -2.83 5.52
N ASP A 229 -25.71 -2.17 5.36
CA ASP A 229 -25.97 -0.87 6.01
C ASP A 229 -26.10 -1.01 7.55
N ASP A 230 -26.69 -2.10 8.03
CA ASP A 230 -26.77 -2.42 9.46
C ASP A 230 -25.38 -2.68 10.06
N ILE A 231 -24.53 -3.41 9.33
CA ILE A 231 -23.14 -3.67 9.74
C ILE A 231 -22.37 -2.34 9.85
N VAL A 232 -22.50 -1.46 8.86
CA VAL A 232 -21.88 -0.12 8.90
C VAL A 232 -22.40 0.68 10.10
N ALA A 233 -23.70 0.66 10.36
CA ALA A 233 -24.30 1.34 11.52
C ALA A 233 -23.77 0.80 12.86
N LEU A 234 -23.59 -0.52 12.98
CA LEU A 234 -23.00 -1.15 14.16
C LEU A 234 -21.53 -0.78 14.34
N VAL A 235 -20.75 -0.76 13.26
CA VAL A 235 -19.35 -0.29 13.28
C VAL A 235 -19.27 1.14 13.81
N PHE A 236 -20.07 2.06 13.28
CA PHE A 236 -20.09 3.45 13.75
C PHE A 236 -20.62 3.58 15.19
N SER A 237 -21.59 2.76 15.59
CA SER A 237 -22.10 2.72 16.96
C SER A 237 -21.01 2.27 17.94
N TYR A 238 -20.20 1.28 17.56
CA TYR A 238 -19.07 0.80 18.35
C TYR A 238 -17.94 1.84 18.42
N ILE A 239 -17.61 2.51 17.32
CA ILE A 239 -16.69 3.66 17.30
C ILE A 239 -17.18 4.77 18.24
N GLY A 240 -18.49 5.04 18.24
CA GLY A 240 -19.12 5.99 19.16
C GLY A 240 -19.08 5.56 20.63
N LEU A 241 -19.17 4.25 20.90
CA LEU A 241 -18.95 3.69 22.23
C LEU A 241 -17.52 3.94 22.69
N LEU A 242 -16.52 3.57 21.88
CA LEU A 242 -15.10 3.80 22.17
C LEU A 242 -14.79 5.27 22.47
N LYS A 243 -15.44 6.20 21.74
CA LYS A 243 -15.30 7.64 21.99
C LYS A 243 -15.85 8.08 23.35
N ARG A 244 -16.89 7.41 23.88
CA ARG A 244 -17.48 7.71 25.18
C ARG A 244 -16.73 7.06 26.34
N THR A 245 -16.30 5.81 26.18
CA THR A 245 -15.55 5.09 27.23
C THR A 245 -14.17 5.69 27.43
N GLY A 246 -13.60 6.33 26.39
CA GLY A 246 -12.23 6.81 26.43
C GLY A 246 -11.26 5.64 26.40
N ALA A 247 -9.97 5.94 26.47
CA ALA A 247 -8.96 4.91 26.56
C ALA A 247 -8.71 4.54 28.01
N GLU A 248 -8.84 3.27 28.31
CA GLU A 248 -8.37 2.78 29.60
C GLU A 248 -6.87 2.48 29.51
N ALA A 249 -6.09 2.98 30.48
CA ALA A 249 -4.63 2.95 30.47
C ALA A 249 -4.03 1.54 30.40
N TRP A 250 -4.79 0.50 30.80
CA TRP A 250 -4.35 -0.90 30.75
C TRP A 250 -4.40 -1.53 29.35
N VAL A 251 -5.00 -0.87 28.35
CA VAL A 251 -5.03 -1.35 26.96
C VAL A 251 -3.72 -1.03 26.22
N GLN A 252 -2.79 -0.30 26.86
CA GLN A 252 -1.51 0.12 26.27
C GLN A 252 -0.30 -0.71 26.73
N GLU A 253 -0.48 -1.68 27.64
CA GLU A 253 0.54 -2.68 28.00
C GLU A 253 0.45 -3.92 27.09
#